data_AF-A0A376KCK1-F1
#
_entry.id   AF-A0A376KCK1-F1
#
_cell.length_a   1.000
_cell.length_b   1.000
_cell.length_c   1.000
_cell.angle_alpha   90.00
_cell.angle_beta   90.00
_cell.angle_gamma   90.00
#
_symmetry.space_group_name_H-M   'P 1'
#
loop_
_entity.id
_entity.type
_entity.pdbx_description
1 polymer ?
#
loop_
_entity_poly.entity_id
_entity_poly.type
_entity_poly.pdbx_seq_one_letter_code
_entity_poly.pdbx_strand_id
1 'polypeptide(L)'
;MIKITPHKITILMGLLLSPSVFATDVNVDFTATVKATTCNITLTGTNVTDNGNDKYTLVIPSMGMDKIANKTAQSEANFKLVANGCSSGISWIDTTLTGNQSGSSPALIIPLASDTTSTTSYIGMGFKRKATSGDTFLKPNSTEYIRWSALAPMDLR
;
A
#
# COMPACT_ATOMS: atom_id res chain seq x y z
N MET A 1 12.58 -77.31 -69.01
CA MET A 1 11.35 -76.68 -68.48
C MET A 1 10.82 -77.61 -67.39
N ILE A 2 10.94 -77.22 -66.12
CA ILE A 2 10.67 -78.00 -64.88
C ILE A 2 9.47 -77.30 -64.20
N LYS A 3 8.27 -77.88 -64.09
CA LYS A 3 7.72 -78.87 -63.13
C LYS A 3 7.07 -78.21 -61.88
N ILE A 4 5.88 -78.75 -61.53
CA ILE A 4 5.16 -78.88 -60.22
C ILE A 4 4.46 -77.67 -59.54
N THR A 5 3.11 -77.71 -59.56
CA THR A 5 2.12 -77.37 -58.48
C THR A 5 2.38 -78.29 -57.24
N PRO A 6 2.04 -78.00 -55.94
CA PRO A 6 0.82 -77.35 -55.38
C PRO A 6 0.99 -76.62 -53.99
N HIS A 7 -0.14 -76.24 -53.33
CA HIS A 7 -0.41 -76.20 -51.86
C HIS A 7 -0.90 -74.89 -51.17
N LYS A 8 -1.94 -75.08 -50.33
CA LYS A 8 -2.55 -74.16 -49.35
C LYS A 8 -1.61 -73.89 -48.16
N ILE A 9 -1.53 -72.65 -47.65
CA ILE A 9 -1.17 -72.35 -46.25
C ILE A 9 -1.98 -71.14 -45.74
N THR A 10 -2.79 -71.41 -44.72
CA THR A 10 -3.40 -70.44 -43.78
C THR A 10 -2.37 -70.05 -42.73
N ILE A 11 -2.42 -68.81 -42.22
CA ILE A 11 -2.16 -68.34 -40.83
C ILE A 11 -1.61 -66.90 -40.91
N LEU A 12 -2.47 -65.94 -40.55
CA LEU A 12 -2.10 -64.53 -40.40
C LEU A 12 -1.55 -64.32 -38.99
N MET A 13 -0.41 -63.63 -38.93
CA MET A 13 0.39 -63.23 -37.77
C MET A 13 -0.40 -62.91 -36.50
N GLY A 14 0.17 -63.34 -35.36
CA GLY A 14 -0.25 -62.94 -34.03
C GLY A 14 -0.11 -61.44 -33.77
N LEU A 15 -1.06 -60.91 -33.02
CA LEU A 15 -0.96 -59.62 -32.35
C LEU A 15 -0.91 -59.87 -30.84
N LEU A 16 0.31 -59.85 -30.30
CA LEU A 16 0.58 -59.70 -28.87
C LEU A 16 0.29 -58.24 -28.48
N LEU A 17 -0.82 -57.96 -27.82
CA LEU A 17 -1.00 -56.69 -27.10
C LEU A 17 -1.87 -56.89 -25.86
N SER A 18 -1.23 -57.22 -24.75
CA SER A 18 -1.65 -56.71 -23.45
C SER A 18 -0.39 -56.12 -22.80
N PRO A 19 -0.42 -54.84 -22.48
CA PRO A 19 -0.74 -54.50 -21.10
C PRO A 19 -1.76 -53.36 -21.01
N SER A 20 -2.87 -53.62 -20.32
CA SER A 20 -3.75 -52.59 -19.79
C SER A 20 -3.20 -52.17 -18.42
N VAL A 21 -2.32 -51.17 -18.40
CA VAL A 21 -2.01 -50.40 -17.19
C VAL A 21 -1.80 -48.96 -17.60
N PHE A 22 -2.69 -48.08 -17.17
CA PHE A 22 -2.35 -46.72 -16.75
C PHE A 22 -3.33 -46.30 -15.66
N ALA A 23 -3.02 -46.64 -14.40
CA ALA A 23 -3.46 -45.80 -13.29
C ALA A 23 -2.54 -44.58 -13.33
N THR A 24 -3.04 -43.46 -13.84
CA THR A 24 -2.30 -42.20 -13.76
C THR A 24 -2.54 -41.62 -12.36
N ASP A 25 -1.50 -41.58 -11.53
CA ASP A 25 -1.46 -40.68 -10.38
C ASP A 25 -1.71 -39.26 -10.88
N VAL A 26 -2.86 -38.68 -10.51
CA VAL A 26 -3.18 -37.28 -10.79
C VAL A 26 -2.66 -36.46 -9.61
N ASN A 27 -1.41 -36.02 -9.71
CA ASN A 27 -0.86 -35.06 -8.76
C ASN A 27 -1.41 -33.66 -9.09
N VAL A 28 -2.22 -33.11 -8.20
CA VAL A 28 -2.72 -31.73 -8.30
C VAL A 28 -1.87 -30.82 -7.43
N ASP A 29 -1.01 -30.03 -8.06
CA ASP A 29 -0.22 -29.02 -7.35
C ASP A 29 -1.04 -27.73 -7.23
N PHE A 30 -1.52 -27.43 -6.02
CA PHE A 30 -2.13 -26.14 -5.72
C PHE A 30 -1.04 -25.13 -5.39
N THR A 31 -0.66 -24.33 -6.39
CA THR A 31 0.12 -23.10 -6.15
C THR A 31 -0.85 -21.97 -5.85
N ALA A 32 -1.01 -21.62 -4.58
CA ALA A 32 -1.70 -20.39 -4.18
C ALA A 32 -0.68 -19.26 -4.02
N THR A 33 -0.68 -18.29 -4.94
CA THR A 33 0.10 -17.07 -4.77
C THR A 33 -0.51 -16.25 -3.63
N VAL A 34 0.23 -16.07 -2.54
CA VAL A 34 -0.12 -15.15 -1.46
C VAL A 34 -0.10 -13.74 -2.03
N LYS A 35 -1.28 -13.17 -2.29
CA LYS A 35 -1.41 -11.78 -2.71
C LYS A 35 -1.16 -10.92 -1.46
N ALA A 36 0.00 -10.29 -1.35
CA ALA A 36 0.21 -9.30 -0.30
C ALA A 36 -0.86 -8.21 -0.45
N THR A 37 -1.57 -7.92 0.65
CA THR A 37 -2.62 -6.91 0.73
C THR A 37 -1.97 -5.53 0.69
N THR A 38 -1.52 -5.10 -0.49
CA THR A 38 -0.78 -3.85 -0.64
C THR A 38 -1.60 -2.81 -1.37
N CYS A 39 -1.46 -1.58 -0.90
CA CYS A 39 -1.76 -0.35 -1.62
C CYS A 39 -0.48 0.46 -1.62
N ASN A 40 -0.16 1.12 -2.73
CA ASN A 40 0.89 2.13 -2.74
C ASN A 40 0.27 3.45 -2.26
N ILE A 41 0.81 4.02 -1.19
CA ILE A 41 0.34 5.29 -0.64
C ILE A 41 1.29 6.40 -1.07
N THR A 42 0.74 7.43 -1.68
CA THR A 42 1.49 8.61 -2.13
C THR A 42 0.94 9.88 -1.48
N LEU A 43 1.82 10.85 -1.22
CA LEU A 43 1.41 12.17 -0.75
C LEU A 43 1.40 13.12 -1.94
N THR A 44 0.32 13.87 -2.08
CA THR A 44 0.17 14.88 -3.15
C THR A 44 -0.32 16.20 -2.59
N GLY A 45 0.03 17.31 -3.23
CA GLY A 45 -0.41 18.64 -2.81
C GLY A 45 0.55 19.72 -3.29
N THR A 46 0.10 20.98 -3.26
CA THR A 46 0.90 22.13 -3.72
C THR A 46 2.20 22.30 -2.91
N ASN A 47 2.17 21.90 -1.64
CA ASN A 47 3.28 22.03 -0.70
C ASN A 47 4.04 20.73 -0.49
N VAL A 48 3.85 19.73 -1.35
CA VAL A 48 4.45 18.40 -1.22
C VAL A 48 5.52 18.20 -2.28
N THR A 49 6.72 17.85 -1.85
CA THR A 49 7.80 17.36 -2.71
C THR A 49 8.01 15.88 -2.44
N ASP A 50 7.94 15.05 -3.48
CA ASP A 50 8.36 13.65 -3.43
C ASP A 50 9.88 13.58 -3.49
N ASN A 51 10.49 13.00 -2.45
CA ASN A 51 11.94 12.82 -2.35
C ASN A 51 12.39 11.40 -2.72
N GLY A 52 11.46 10.54 -3.17
CA GLY A 52 11.67 9.12 -3.44
C GLY A 52 11.80 8.27 -2.17
N ASN A 53 11.79 6.94 -2.34
CA ASN A 53 11.91 5.97 -1.25
C ASN A 53 10.89 6.19 -0.12
N ASP A 54 9.62 6.46 -0.47
CA ASP A 54 8.51 6.73 0.45
C ASP A 54 8.73 7.95 1.37
N LYS A 55 9.62 8.88 0.99
CA LYS A 55 9.89 10.12 1.72
C LYS A 55 9.31 11.31 1.00
N TYR A 56 8.63 12.17 1.76
CA TYR A 56 8.02 13.39 1.24
C TYR A 56 8.38 14.57 2.14
N THR A 57 8.59 15.73 1.52
CA THR A 57 8.74 17.00 2.25
C THR A 57 7.42 17.76 2.13
N LEU A 58 6.85 18.14 3.28
CA LEU A 58 5.77 19.13 3.35
C LEU A 58 6.36 20.49 3.72
N VAL A 59 6.13 21.50 2.88
CA VAL A 59 6.59 22.87 3.13
C VAL A 59 5.43 23.72 3.63
N ILE A 60 5.51 24.19 4.87
CA ILE A 60 4.59 25.25 5.33
C ILE A 60 5.11 26.58 4.81
N PRO A 61 4.30 27.38 4.11
CA PRO A 61 4.76 28.65 3.56
C PRO A 61 5.23 29.62 4.65
N SER A 62 6.16 30.51 4.29
CA SER A 62 6.61 31.57 5.19
C SER A 62 5.47 32.51 5.53
N MET A 63 5.38 32.89 6.80
CA MET A 63 4.26 33.64 7.33
C MET A 63 4.61 34.35 8.64
N GLY A 64 3.84 35.40 8.96
CA GLY A 64 3.99 36.13 10.21
C GLY A 64 3.60 35.29 11.43
N MET A 65 4.27 35.53 12.56
CA MET A 65 3.97 34.82 13.82
C MET A 65 2.54 35.09 14.31
N ASP A 66 1.98 36.26 13.98
CA ASP A 66 0.59 36.61 14.25
C ASP A 66 -0.39 35.64 13.58
N LYS A 67 -0.05 35.13 12.40
CA LYS A 67 -0.89 34.18 11.65
C LYS A 67 -0.88 32.80 12.27
N ILE A 68 0.24 32.38 12.85
CA ILE A 68 0.40 31.13 13.62
C ILE A 68 -0.35 31.25 14.95
N ALA A 69 -0.10 32.33 15.70
CA ALA A 69 -0.74 32.58 17.00
C ALA A 69 -2.28 32.63 16.88
N ASN A 70 -2.79 33.25 15.82
CA ASN A 70 -4.22 33.36 15.54
C ASN A 70 -4.79 32.18 14.74
N LYS A 71 -3.98 31.15 14.41
CA LYS A 71 -4.39 29.94 13.67
C LYS A 71 -5.17 30.25 12.38
N THR A 72 -4.67 31.23 11.63
CA THR A 72 -5.33 31.70 10.41
C THR A 72 -5.21 30.67 9.28
N ALA A 73 -5.98 30.80 8.21
CA ALA A 73 -5.86 29.91 7.04
C ALA A 73 -4.45 29.92 6.40
N GLN A 74 -3.65 30.97 6.63
CA GLN A 74 -2.27 31.02 6.16
C GLN A 74 -1.35 30.04 6.92
N SER A 75 -1.73 29.57 8.13
CA SER A 75 -0.95 28.58 8.91
C SER A 75 -1.31 27.14 8.57
N GLU A 76 -2.13 26.94 7.55
CA GLU A 76 -2.57 25.62 7.11
C GLU A 76 -1.95 25.29 5.75
N ALA A 77 -1.53 24.03 5.57
CA ALA A 77 -1.02 23.53 4.29
C ALA A 77 -1.79 22.27 3.92
N ASN A 78 -2.50 22.32 2.79
CA ASN A 78 -3.30 21.18 2.36
C ASN A 78 -2.46 20.16 1.58
N PHE A 79 -2.70 18.89 1.84
CA PHE A 79 -2.14 17.76 1.10
C PHE A 79 -3.12 16.59 1.11
N LYS A 80 -2.84 15.55 0.33
CA LYS A 80 -3.68 14.36 0.24
C LYS A 80 -2.84 13.10 0.39
N LEU A 81 -3.41 12.11 1.05
CA LEU A 81 -3.00 10.72 0.90
C LEU A 81 -3.78 10.09 -0.25
N VAL A 82 -3.07 9.48 -1.19
CA VAL A 82 -3.66 8.83 -2.36
C VAL A 82 -3.24 7.37 -2.37
N ALA A 83 -4.21 6.47 -2.34
CA ALA A 83 -3.98 5.04 -2.49
C ALA A 83 -4.05 4.65 -3.97
N ASN A 84 -3.03 3.93 -4.43
CA ASN A 84 -2.90 3.47 -5.81
C ASN A 84 -2.55 1.97 -5.84
N GLY A 85 -2.99 1.29 -6.90
CA GLY A 85 -2.63 -0.12 -7.13
C GLY A 85 -3.09 -1.06 -6.00
N CYS A 86 -4.17 -0.72 -5.31
CA CYS A 86 -4.68 -1.53 -4.20
C CYS A 86 -5.09 -2.94 -4.67
N SER A 87 -4.66 -3.95 -3.92
CA SER A 87 -5.16 -5.31 -4.09
C SER A 87 -6.69 -5.39 -3.97
N SER A 88 -7.30 -6.22 -4.81
CA SER A 88 -8.72 -6.54 -4.79
C SER A 88 -9.21 -6.88 -3.38
N GLY A 89 -10.28 -6.22 -2.93
CA GLY A 89 -10.88 -6.41 -1.60
C GLY A 89 -10.49 -5.35 -0.57
N ILE A 90 -9.46 -4.53 -0.82
CA ILE A 90 -9.14 -3.40 0.06
C ILE A 90 -10.09 -2.25 -0.24
N SER A 91 -10.99 -1.96 0.71
CA SER A 91 -11.94 -0.84 0.63
C SER A 91 -11.59 0.32 1.57
N TRP A 92 -10.81 0.04 2.62
CA TRP A 92 -10.49 0.97 3.70
C TRP A 92 -9.02 0.89 4.08
N ILE A 93 -8.46 2.02 4.50
CA ILE A 93 -7.09 2.17 4.97
C ILE A 93 -7.16 2.87 6.32
N ASP A 94 -6.50 2.30 7.33
CA ASP A 94 -6.29 2.93 8.63
C ASP A 94 -4.92 3.57 8.65
N THR A 95 -4.86 4.89 8.88
CA THR A 95 -3.61 5.63 8.96
C THR A 95 -3.40 6.15 10.37
N THR A 96 -2.29 5.73 10.97
CA THR A 96 -1.77 6.28 12.24
C THR A 96 -0.66 7.30 11.96
N LEU A 97 -0.36 8.14 12.95
CA LEU A 97 0.74 9.10 12.88
C LEU A 97 1.75 8.77 13.98
N THR A 98 3.03 8.86 13.65
CA THR A 98 4.15 8.72 14.58
C THR A 98 5.08 9.90 14.43
N GLY A 99 5.63 10.40 15.53
CA GLY A 99 6.56 11.52 15.51
C GLY A 99 6.95 11.97 16.92
N ASN A 100 7.74 13.03 17.00
CA ASN A 100 8.13 13.61 18.28
C ASN A 100 6.97 14.44 18.85
N GLN A 101 6.19 13.83 19.73
CA GLN A 101 5.01 14.43 20.34
C GLN A 101 5.38 15.54 21.34
N SER A 102 4.66 16.65 21.33
CA SER A 102 4.75 17.65 22.40
C SER A 102 4.14 17.13 23.71
N GLY A 103 4.84 17.37 24.83
CA GLY A 103 4.36 17.04 26.17
C GLY A 103 3.21 17.94 26.65
N SER A 104 3.17 19.21 26.23
CA SER A 104 2.13 20.17 26.62
C SER A 104 0.96 20.24 25.64
N SER A 105 1.14 19.74 24.41
CA SER A 105 0.11 19.70 23.38
C SER A 105 0.21 18.38 22.59
N PRO A 106 -0.38 17.29 23.11
CA PRO A 106 -0.22 15.92 22.57
C PRO A 106 -0.58 15.71 21.11
N ALA A 107 -1.31 16.64 20.50
CA ALA A 107 -1.69 16.61 19.09
C ALA A 107 -0.64 17.22 18.14
N LEU A 108 0.44 17.79 18.66
CA LEU A 108 1.46 18.47 17.87
C LEU A 108 2.74 17.64 17.78
N ILE A 109 3.29 17.60 16.57
CA ILE A 109 4.67 17.21 16.29
C ILE A 109 5.55 18.44 16.50
N ILE A 110 6.63 18.25 17.23
CA ILE A 110 7.65 19.26 17.48
C ILE A 110 9.02 18.77 16.96
N PRO A 111 9.96 19.67 16.68
CA PRO A 111 11.33 19.28 16.35
C PRO A 111 11.92 18.35 17.41
N LEU A 112 12.85 17.49 17.00
CA LEU A 112 13.59 16.65 17.93
C LEU A 112 14.42 17.53 18.87
N ALA A 113 14.48 17.17 20.16
CA ALA A 113 15.31 17.88 21.12
C ALA A 113 16.80 17.83 20.77
N SER A 114 17.23 16.82 20.01
CA SER A 114 18.60 16.66 19.51
C SER A 114 18.90 17.48 18.25
N ASP A 115 17.90 18.11 17.64
CA ASP A 115 18.11 18.95 16.45
C ASP A 115 18.64 20.33 16.88
N THR A 116 19.96 20.48 16.81
CA THR A 116 20.66 21.72 17.17
C THR A 116 20.53 22.82 16.12
N THR A 117 19.95 22.53 14.95
CA THR A 117 19.70 23.52 13.89
C THR A 117 18.32 24.15 14.00
N SER A 118 17.43 23.54 14.78
CA SER A 118 16.08 24.06 15.04
C SER A 118 16.16 25.37 15.81
N THR A 119 15.56 26.42 15.24
CA THR A 119 15.39 27.72 15.90
C THR A 119 13.97 27.88 16.48
N THR A 120 13.13 26.88 16.35
CA THR A 120 11.71 26.95 16.75
C THR A 120 11.54 26.50 18.20
N SER A 121 10.98 27.38 19.03
CA SER A 121 10.53 27.09 20.39
C SER A 121 9.04 27.41 20.52
N TYR A 122 8.28 26.61 21.26
CA TYR A 122 6.83 26.78 21.46
C TYR A 122 5.97 26.75 20.19
N ILE A 123 6.51 26.19 19.10
CA ILE A 123 5.81 25.99 17.83
C ILE A 123 5.77 24.49 17.55
N GLY A 124 4.61 24.01 17.09
CA GLY A 124 4.43 22.62 16.66
C GLY A 124 3.41 22.54 15.53
N MET A 125 3.43 21.41 14.81
CA MET A 125 2.53 21.14 13.69
C MET A 125 1.56 20.02 14.05
N GLY A 126 0.28 20.22 13.73
CA GLY A 126 -0.73 19.18 13.86
C GLY A 126 -1.30 18.82 12.49
N PHE A 127 -1.74 17.58 12.32
CA PHE A 127 -2.41 17.11 11.11
C PHE A 127 -3.87 16.77 11.40
N LYS A 128 -4.79 17.22 10.55
CA LYS A 128 -6.20 16.83 10.61
C LYS A 128 -6.79 16.74 9.22
N ARG A 129 -7.96 16.10 9.11
CA ARG A 129 -8.74 16.13 7.87
C ARG A 129 -9.24 17.53 7.54
N LYS A 130 -9.31 17.82 6.25
CA LYS A 130 -9.75 19.13 5.75
C LYS A 130 -11.25 19.37 5.95
N ALA A 131 -12.09 18.36 5.72
CA ALA A 131 -13.49 18.57 5.36
C ALA A 131 -14.56 18.00 6.31
N THR A 132 -14.21 17.35 7.43
CA THR A 132 -15.21 16.75 8.32
C THR A 132 -15.37 17.53 9.62
N SER A 133 -16.60 17.92 9.93
CA SER A 133 -16.95 18.43 11.25
C SER A 133 -16.68 17.37 12.31
N GLY A 134 -15.99 17.74 13.39
CA GLY A 134 -15.66 16.84 14.50
C GLY A 134 -14.31 16.13 14.39
N ASP A 135 -13.60 16.24 13.25
CA ASP A 135 -12.25 15.67 13.15
C ASP A 135 -11.27 16.44 14.04
N THR A 136 -10.63 15.70 14.95
CA THR A 136 -9.55 16.20 15.80
C THR A 136 -8.21 16.02 15.11
N PHE A 137 -7.20 16.73 15.60
CA PHE A 137 -5.82 16.49 15.19
C PHE A 137 -5.40 15.05 15.54
N LEU A 138 -4.70 14.41 14.61
CA LEU A 138 -4.03 13.13 14.83
C LEU A 138 -2.91 13.29 15.84
N LYS A 139 -2.89 12.48 16.89
CA LYS A 139 -1.76 12.42 17.80
C LYS A 139 -0.64 11.58 17.19
N PRO A 140 0.63 12.04 17.23
CA PRO A 140 1.78 11.31 16.72
C PRO A 140 2.24 10.19 17.68
N ASN A 141 1.33 9.30 18.07
CA ASN A 141 1.53 8.26 19.10
C ASN A 141 1.31 6.83 18.58
N SER A 142 1.13 6.64 17.28
CA SER A 142 0.88 5.35 16.63
C SER A 142 -0.38 4.59 17.10
N THR A 143 -1.24 5.21 17.90
CA THR A 143 -2.38 4.55 18.55
C THR A 143 -3.70 5.00 17.92
N GLU A 144 -3.86 6.30 17.73
CA GLU A 144 -5.03 6.86 17.07
C GLU A 144 -4.91 6.73 15.56
N TYR A 145 -5.99 6.31 14.89
CA TYR A 145 -6.03 6.19 13.45
C TYR A 145 -7.20 6.94 12.85
N ILE A 146 -7.01 7.35 11.60
CA ILE A 146 -8.07 7.83 10.73
C ILE A 146 -8.31 6.78 9.66
N ARG A 147 -9.55 6.27 9.59
CA ARG A 147 -10.00 5.33 8.55
C ARG A 147 -10.52 6.07 7.33
N TRP A 148 -9.92 5.88 6.17
CA TRP A 148 -10.35 6.47 4.90
C TRP A 148 -10.52 5.42 3.81
N SER A 149 -11.25 5.78 2.75
CA SER A 149 -11.54 4.85 1.65
C SER A 149 -10.32 4.67 0.76
N ALA A 150 -10.02 3.43 0.38
CA ALA A 150 -8.98 3.14 -0.62
C ALA A 150 -9.35 3.62 -2.04
N LEU A 151 -10.62 4.00 -2.25
CA LEU A 151 -11.16 4.41 -3.55
C LEU A 151 -11.11 5.93 -3.78
N ALA A 152 -10.81 6.72 -2.74
CA ALA A 152 -10.80 8.17 -2.82
C ALA A 152 -9.63 8.74 -2.01
N PRO A 153 -8.98 9.83 -2.48
CA PRO A 153 -7.96 10.52 -1.70
C PRO A 153 -8.48 11.01 -0.34
N MET A 154 -7.64 10.95 0.68
CA MET A 154 -7.91 11.60 1.96
C MET A 154 -7.29 12.99 1.98
N ASP A 155 -8.12 14.04 2.06
CA ASP A 155 -7.68 15.42 2.21
C ASP A 155 -7.29 15.75 3.66
N LEU A 156 -6.06 16.23 3.84
CA LEU A 156 -5.46 16.64 5.10
C LEU A 156 -5.02 18.11 5.06
N ARG A 157 -4.88 18.71 6.24
CA ARG A 157 -4.32 20.04 6.48
C ARG A 157 -3.59 20.11 7.81
#